data_AF-A0A2M7XCW1-F1
#
_entry.id   AF-A0A2M7XCW1-F1
#
_cell.length_a   1.000
_cell.length_b   1.000
_cell.length_c   1.000
_cell.angle_alpha   90.00
_cell.angle_beta   90.00
_cell.angle_gamma   90.00
#
_symmetry.space_group_name_H-M   'P 1'
#
loop_
_entity.id
_entity.type
_entity.pdbx_description
1 polymer ?
#
loop_
_entity_poly.entity_id
_entity_poly.type
_entity_poly.pdbx_seq_one_letter_code
_entity_poly.pdbx_strand_id
1 'polypeptide(L)'
;MKRLISVSPSSKQFWFIVIPAMIIQLVGVFGYLVWFPQYAQLIYPSLKLLMVGLPLVWLLYGISPVRPSGRQRVTAGIVSGLLIVIVLLGVALLLKDLLLTFRPLIQQTVERVGIGSYYLLFALFLSLVHSLFEELYWRWFVYGMLRHRFSFLAAAGVSSVAFASHHYVVLGQFLSPALVILGGTIVGMAGFFWCYLYEKTNSIVASWVSHIFADAAVMLIGYWLIF
;
A
#
# COMPACT_ATOMS: atom_id res chain seq x y z
N MET A 1 11.08 26.53 17.29
CA MET A 1 10.67 25.76 16.10
C MET A 1 9.45 26.46 15.48
N LYS A 2 9.62 27.23 14.40
CA LYS A 2 8.52 27.98 13.77
C LYS A 2 7.46 26.99 13.29
N ARG A 3 6.20 27.13 13.72
CA ARG A 3 5.05 26.47 13.07
C ARG A 3 5.08 26.91 11.61
N LEU A 4 5.47 26.01 10.70
CA LEU A 4 5.20 26.17 9.28
C LEU A 4 3.68 26.30 9.19
N ILE A 5 3.20 27.50 8.87
CA ILE A 5 1.78 27.77 8.63
C ILE A 5 1.42 26.92 7.42
N SER A 6 0.64 25.86 7.64
CA SER A 6 0.18 24.99 6.55
C SER A 6 -0.73 25.82 5.66
N VAL A 7 -0.30 26.07 4.43
CA VAL A 7 -1.12 26.79 3.44
C VAL A 7 -2.04 25.76 2.78
N SER A 8 -3.35 26.01 2.84
CA SER A 8 -4.30 25.20 2.09
C SER A 8 -4.10 25.43 0.58
N PRO A 9 -3.99 24.37 -0.23
CA PRO A 9 -3.75 24.53 -1.67
C PRO A 9 -4.94 25.19 -2.36
N SER A 10 -4.67 26.07 -3.34
CA SER A 10 -5.70 26.58 -4.27
C SER A 10 -6.36 25.43 -5.04
N SER A 11 -7.52 25.68 -5.66
CA SER A 11 -8.23 24.61 -6.40
C SER A 11 -7.42 23.96 -7.51
N LYS A 12 -6.67 24.77 -8.26
CA LYS A 12 -5.79 24.26 -9.32
C LYS A 12 -4.63 23.44 -8.73
N GLN A 13 -3.96 23.96 -7.71
CA GLN A 13 -2.86 23.24 -7.04
C GLN A 13 -3.32 21.92 -6.46
N PHE A 14 -4.48 21.88 -5.79
CA PHE A 14 -5.02 20.66 -5.20
C PHE A 14 -5.17 19.54 -6.23
N TRP A 15 -5.83 19.82 -7.36
CA TRP A 15 -6.04 18.80 -8.38
C TRP A 15 -4.75 18.42 -9.12
N PHE A 16 -3.87 19.39 -9.35
CA PHE A 16 -2.56 19.14 -9.94
C PHE A 16 -1.66 18.26 -9.06
N ILE A 17 -1.87 18.28 -7.74
CA ILE A 17 -1.14 17.42 -6.79
C ILE A 17 -1.79 16.03 -6.71
N VAL A 18 -3.09 15.99 -6.40
CA VAL A 18 -3.75 14.76 -5.98
C VAL A 18 -3.99 13.80 -7.16
N ILE A 19 -4.32 14.29 -8.35
CA ILE A 19 -4.59 13.42 -9.50
C ILE A 19 -3.35 12.60 -9.91
N PRO A 20 -2.17 13.22 -10.16
CA PRO A 20 -0.97 12.45 -10.44
C PRO A 20 -0.62 11.52 -9.28
N ALA A 21 -0.77 11.98 -8.03
CA ALA A 21 -0.42 11.18 -6.87
C ALA A 21 -1.24 9.89 -6.77
N MET A 22 -2.53 9.92 -7.14
CA MET A 22 -3.39 8.73 -7.13
C MET A 22 -3.07 7.74 -8.26
N ILE A 23 -2.55 8.22 -9.39
CA ILE A 23 -2.41 7.42 -10.61
C ILE A 23 -0.98 6.88 -10.80
N ILE A 24 0.03 7.55 -10.24
CA ILE A 24 1.44 7.25 -10.54
C ILE A 24 1.84 5.80 -10.23
N GLN A 25 1.39 5.25 -9.10
CA GLN A 25 1.71 3.87 -8.72
C GLN A 25 1.03 2.86 -9.67
N LEU A 26 -0.21 3.12 -10.10
CA LEU A 26 -0.90 2.28 -11.08
C LEU A 26 -0.16 2.26 -12.41
N VAL A 27 0.17 3.44 -12.95
CA VAL A 27 0.91 3.57 -14.21
C VAL A 27 2.29 2.94 -14.10
N GLY A 28 2.98 3.16 -12.99
CA GLY A 28 4.30 2.58 -12.74
C GLY A 28 4.25 1.05 -12.72
N VAL A 29 3.26 0.46 -12.04
CA VAL A 29 3.07 -0.99 -11.98
C VAL A 29 2.74 -1.59 -13.34
N PHE A 30 1.88 -0.95 -14.15
CA PHE A 30 1.72 -1.34 -15.55
C PHE A 30 3.03 -1.23 -16.34
N GLY A 31 3.80 -0.16 -16.12
CA GLY A 31 5.09 0.05 -16.75
C GLY A 31 6.07 -1.11 -16.52
N TYR A 32 6.32 -1.48 -15.26
CA TYR A 32 7.33 -2.49 -14.93
C TYR A 32 6.84 -3.94 -14.92
N LEU A 33 5.53 -4.21 -14.87
CA LEU A 33 5.00 -5.59 -14.92
C LEU A 33 4.38 -5.98 -16.26
N VAL A 34 3.85 -5.01 -17.03
CA VAL A 34 3.01 -5.32 -18.21
C VAL A 34 3.64 -4.79 -19.50
N TRP A 35 3.90 -3.50 -19.59
CA TRP A 35 4.33 -2.87 -20.85
C TRP A 35 5.82 -3.05 -21.12
N PHE A 36 6.65 -2.91 -20.09
CA PHE A 36 8.10 -2.87 -20.22
C PHE A 36 8.83 -3.68 -19.12
N PRO A 37 8.52 -4.97 -18.93
CA PRO A 37 9.14 -5.79 -17.90
C PRO A 37 10.67 -5.87 -18.00
N GLN A 38 11.24 -5.77 -19.20
CA GLN A 38 12.69 -5.73 -19.44
C GLN A 38 13.38 -4.51 -18.81
N TYR A 39 12.63 -3.43 -18.53
CA TYR A 39 13.13 -2.22 -17.89
C TYR A 39 12.67 -2.09 -16.43
N ALA A 40 12.17 -3.17 -15.82
CA ALA A 40 11.61 -3.13 -14.47
C ALA A 40 12.62 -2.61 -13.41
N GLN A 41 13.90 -2.97 -13.55
CA GLN A 41 14.97 -2.52 -12.65
C GLN A 41 15.23 -1.01 -12.72
N LEU A 42 14.81 -0.33 -13.80
CA LEU A 42 14.88 1.12 -13.93
C LEU A 42 13.55 1.79 -13.54
N ILE A 43 12.43 1.25 -14.01
CA ILE A 43 11.10 1.85 -13.82
C ILE A 43 10.68 1.79 -12.35
N TYR A 44 10.89 0.67 -11.66
CA TYR A 44 10.50 0.50 -10.26
C TYR A 44 11.17 1.51 -9.31
N PRO A 45 12.51 1.66 -9.28
CA PRO A 45 13.14 2.65 -8.40
C PRO A 45 12.79 4.07 -8.82
N SER A 46 12.67 4.37 -10.11
CA SER A 46 12.26 5.69 -10.61
C SER A 46 10.87 6.06 -10.10
N LEU A 47 9.91 5.12 -10.14
CA LEU A 47 8.59 5.29 -9.57
C LEU A 47 8.65 5.60 -8.08
N LYS A 48 9.43 4.83 -7.31
CA LYS A 48 9.58 5.06 -5.87
C LYS A 48 10.19 6.43 -5.57
N LEU A 49 11.20 6.86 -6.34
CA LEU A 49 11.79 8.19 -6.21
C LEU A 49 10.78 9.30 -6.52
N LEU A 50 9.97 9.16 -7.57
CA LEU A 50 8.93 10.13 -7.90
C LEU A 50 7.86 10.22 -6.79
N MET A 51 7.47 9.08 -6.23
CA MET A 51 6.50 9.03 -5.14
C MET A 51 7.02 9.63 -3.83
N VAL A 52 8.33 9.57 -3.55
CA VAL A 52 8.92 10.33 -2.44
C VAL A 52 9.06 11.81 -2.80
N GLY A 53 9.54 12.10 -4.00
CA GLY A 53 9.83 13.46 -4.46
C GLY A 53 8.58 14.34 -4.52
N LEU A 54 7.45 13.79 -4.97
CA LEU A 54 6.20 14.53 -5.11
C LEU A 54 5.73 15.16 -3.77
N PRO A 55 5.52 14.40 -2.67
CA PRO A 55 5.25 14.97 -1.36
C PRO A 55 6.28 16.01 -0.90
N LEU A 56 7.58 15.74 -1.09
CA LEU A 56 8.66 16.62 -0.63
C LEU A 56 8.64 17.98 -1.34
N VAL A 57 8.46 17.99 -2.66
CA VAL A 57 8.37 19.23 -3.45
C VAL A 57 7.26 20.11 -2.90
N TRP A 58 6.07 19.55 -2.63
CA TRP A 58 4.94 20.34 -2.15
C TRP A 58 5.12 20.81 -0.71
N LEU A 59 5.81 20.04 0.14
CA LEU A 59 6.22 20.51 1.46
C LEU A 59 7.14 21.73 1.38
N LEU A 60 8.05 21.80 0.41
CA LEU A 60 8.92 22.97 0.19
C LEU A 60 8.12 24.23 -0.20
N TYR A 61 6.97 24.06 -0.86
CA TYR A 61 6.02 25.13 -1.17
C TYR A 61 5.05 25.45 -0.01
N GLY A 62 5.22 24.86 1.17
CA GLY A 62 4.38 25.10 2.35
C GLY A 62 3.01 24.41 2.31
N ILE A 63 2.77 23.55 1.33
CA ILE A 63 1.56 22.73 1.20
C ILE A 63 1.83 21.41 1.92
N SER A 64 1.20 21.21 3.07
CA SER A 64 1.33 19.96 3.83
C SER A 64 -0.01 19.23 3.95
N PRO A 65 0.00 17.89 3.93
CA PRO A 65 -1.15 17.11 4.39
C PRO A 65 -1.51 17.44 5.84
N VAL A 66 -2.72 17.08 6.24
CA VAL A 66 -3.14 17.15 7.65
C VAL A 66 -2.16 16.33 8.50
N ARG A 67 -1.43 17.00 9.40
CA ARG A 67 -0.40 16.36 10.21
C ARG A 67 -1.04 15.54 11.33
N PRO A 68 -0.59 14.29 11.53
CA PRO A 68 -0.95 13.57 12.73
C PRO A 68 -0.34 14.28 13.96
N SER A 69 -1.16 14.52 14.99
CA SER A 69 -0.73 15.14 16.26
C SER A 69 -0.85 14.19 17.46
N GLY A 70 -1.23 12.94 17.23
CA GLY A 70 -1.45 11.93 18.27
C GLY A 70 -0.15 11.33 18.79
N ARG A 71 -0.20 10.82 20.03
CA ARG A 71 0.81 9.88 20.54
C ARG A 71 0.82 8.63 19.67
N GLN A 72 1.97 7.96 19.57
CA GLN A 72 2.09 6.69 18.83
C GLN A 72 1.16 5.64 19.47
N ARG A 73 -0.03 5.40 18.89
CA ARG A 73 -1.00 4.40 19.40
C ARG A 73 -0.70 3.03 18.81
N VAL A 74 0.49 2.54 19.08
CA VAL A 74 1.03 1.26 18.58
C VAL A 74 0.10 0.09 18.92
N THR A 75 -0.52 0.11 20.11
CA THR A 75 -1.44 -0.94 20.58
C THR A 75 -2.61 -1.17 19.64
N ALA A 76 -3.20 -0.11 19.08
CA ALA A 76 -4.30 -0.24 18.13
C ALA A 76 -3.85 -0.95 16.84
N GLY A 77 -2.64 -0.64 16.37
CA GLY A 77 -2.03 -1.29 15.21
C GLY A 77 -1.71 -2.77 15.46
N ILE A 78 -1.17 -3.11 16.64
CA ILE A 78 -0.89 -4.50 17.02
C ILE A 78 -2.20 -5.31 17.07
N VAL A 79 -3.21 -4.81 17.78
CA VAL A 79 -4.49 -5.52 17.93
C VAL A 79 -5.14 -5.74 16.57
N SER A 80 -5.24 -4.71 15.74
CA SER A 80 -5.83 -4.87 14.40
C SER A 80 -4.99 -5.76 13.49
N GLY A 81 -3.66 -5.66 13.57
CA GLY A 81 -2.74 -6.49 12.79
C GLY A 81 -2.86 -7.97 13.14
N LEU A 82 -2.91 -8.32 14.43
CA LEU A 82 -3.12 -9.70 14.87
C LEU A 82 -4.47 -10.26 14.40
N LEU A 83 -5.53 -9.46 14.43
CA LEU A 83 -6.83 -9.86 13.89
C LEU A 83 -6.76 -10.13 12.38
N ILE A 84 -6.07 -9.28 11.62
CA ILE A 84 -5.84 -9.48 10.18
C ILE A 84 -5.06 -10.77 9.93
N VAL A 85 -3.99 -11.04 10.71
CA VAL A 85 -3.22 -12.29 10.60
C VAL A 85 -4.10 -13.51 10.83
N ILE A 86 -4.91 -13.51 11.90
CA ILE A 86 -5.81 -14.62 12.21
C ILE A 86 -6.78 -14.87 11.04
N VAL A 87 -7.37 -13.81 10.49
CA VAL A 87 -8.29 -13.91 9.35
C VAL A 87 -7.58 -14.44 8.12
N LEU A 88 -6.42 -13.87 7.75
CA LEU A 88 -5.68 -14.28 6.55
C LEU A 88 -5.20 -15.73 6.63
N LEU A 89 -4.62 -16.13 7.76
CA LEU A 89 -4.18 -17.52 7.97
C LEU A 89 -5.37 -18.48 8.01
N GLY A 90 -6.47 -18.10 8.68
CA GLY A 90 -7.69 -18.89 8.72
C GLY A 90 -8.27 -19.12 7.32
N VAL A 91 -8.39 -18.06 6.51
CA VAL A 91 -8.83 -18.15 5.11
C VAL A 91 -7.87 -19.00 4.27
N ALA A 92 -6.55 -18.83 4.45
CA ALA A 92 -5.55 -19.61 3.72
C ALA A 92 -5.65 -21.11 4.03
N LEU A 93 -5.90 -21.48 5.29
CA LEU A 93 -6.11 -22.87 5.68
C LEU A 93 -7.42 -23.44 5.11
N LEU A 94 -8.52 -22.66 5.16
CA LEU A 94 -9.81 -23.06 4.60
C LEU A 94 -9.76 -23.25 3.08
N LEU A 95 -8.96 -22.43 2.38
CA LEU A 95 -8.81 -22.46 0.92
C LEU A 95 -7.53 -23.16 0.46
N LYS A 96 -6.90 -23.97 1.32
CA LYS A 96 -5.60 -24.60 1.06
C LYS A 96 -5.52 -25.28 -0.31
N ASP A 97 -6.46 -26.16 -0.62
CA ASP A 97 -6.41 -26.95 -1.86
C ASP A 97 -6.53 -26.07 -3.10
N LEU A 98 -7.39 -25.05 -3.04
CA LEU A 98 -7.50 -24.03 -4.09
C LEU A 98 -6.20 -23.25 -4.25
N LEU A 99 -5.60 -22.77 -3.15
CA LEU A 99 -4.35 -22.01 -3.20
C LEU A 99 -3.19 -22.84 -3.77
N LEU A 100 -3.13 -24.14 -3.48
CA LEU A 100 -2.12 -25.04 -4.02
C LEU A 100 -2.19 -25.18 -5.55
N THR A 101 -3.36 -24.97 -6.17
CA THR A 101 -3.47 -24.93 -7.65
C THR A 101 -2.69 -23.77 -8.27
N PHE A 102 -2.41 -22.70 -7.52
CA PHE A 102 -1.64 -21.54 -7.98
C PHE A 102 -0.14 -21.67 -7.69
N ARG A 103 0.31 -22.70 -6.97
CA ARG A 103 1.73 -22.90 -6.61
C ARG A 103 2.67 -22.77 -7.83
N PRO A 104 2.44 -23.42 -8.98
CA PRO A 104 3.36 -23.31 -10.13
C PRO A 104 3.50 -21.88 -10.65
N LEU A 105 2.39 -21.12 -10.69
CA LEU A 105 2.39 -19.73 -11.15
C LEU A 105 3.11 -18.80 -10.16
N ILE A 106 2.94 -19.05 -8.86
CA ILE A 106 3.63 -18.31 -7.80
C ILE A 106 5.14 -18.60 -7.87
N GLN A 107 5.55 -19.87 -8.00
CA GLN A 107 6.94 -20.30 -8.14
C GLN A 107 7.60 -19.64 -9.37
N GLN A 108 6.96 -19.72 -10.53
CA GLN A 108 7.43 -19.09 -11.77
C GLN A 108 7.60 -17.57 -11.59
N THR A 109 6.69 -16.91 -10.89
CA THR A 109 6.81 -15.46 -10.65
C THR A 109 7.95 -15.13 -9.69
N VAL A 110 8.13 -15.93 -8.63
CA VAL A 110 9.25 -15.75 -7.69
C VAL A 110 10.60 -15.94 -8.37
N GLU A 111 10.73 -16.92 -9.26
CA GLU A 111 11.92 -17.11 -10.09
C GLU A 111 12.14 -15.95 -11.05
N ARG A 112 11.09 -15.52 -11.77
CA ARG A 112 11.14 -14.40 -12.73
C ARG A 112 11.58 -13.08 -12.08
N VAL A 113 11.11 -12.80 -10.87
CA VAL A 113 11.49 -11.60 -10.12
C VAL A 113 12.85 -11.78 -9.40
N GLY A 114 13.35 -13.02 -9.32
CA GLY A 114 14.66 -13.34 -8.78
C GLY A 114 14.72 -13.36 -7.26
N ILE A 115 13.58 -13.42 -6.55
CA ILE A 115 13.54 -13.29 -5.07
C ILE A 115 13.64 -14.61 -4.31
N GLY A 116 13.72 -15.75 -4.99
CA GLY A 116 13.64 -17.07 -4.37
C GLY A 116 14.71 -17.33 -3.29
N SER A 117 15.97 -17.01 -3.59
CA SER A 117 17.11 -17.25 -2.67
C SER A 117 17.15 -16.32 -1.46
N TYR A 118 16.42 -15.20 -1.50
CA TYR A 118 16.34 -14.22 -0.43
C TYR A 118 14.88 -13.90 -0.05
N TYR A 119 13.97 -14.88 -0.21
CA TYR A 119 12.53 -14.69 -0.02
C TYR A 119 12.20 -14.11 1.36
N LEU A 120 12.81 -14.64 2.42
CA LEU A 120 12.56 -14.14 3.79
C LEU A 120 13.09 -12.72 3.99
N LEU A 121 14.23 -12.37 3.40
CA LEU A 121 14.75 -11.00 3.43
C LEU A 121 13.83 -10.04 2.66
N PHE A 122 13.34 -10.48 1.51
CA PHE A 122 12.36 -9.73 0.72
C PHE A 122 11.04 -9.57 1.48
N ALA A 123 10.57 -10.61 2.18
CA ALA A 123 9.38 -10.55 3.03
C ALA A 123 9.55 -9.52 4.15
N LEU A 124 10.68 -9.53 4.86
CA LEU A 124 10.98 -8.53 5.88
C LEU A 124 11.04 -7.11 5.31
N PHE A 125 11.67 -6.95 4.14
CA PHE A 125 11.73 -5.65 3.46
C PHE A 125 10.32 -5.15 3.08
N LEU A 126 9.48 -6.01 2.50
CA LEU A 126 8.11 -5.64 2.15
C LEU A 126 7.32 -5.26 3.40
N SER A 127 7.29 -6.15 4.39
CA SER A 127 6.49 -5.95 5.58
C SER A 127 6.91 -4.73 6.39
N LEU A 128 8.19 -4.36 6.43
CA LEU A 128 8.67 -3.25 7.25
C LEU A 128 8.86 -1.96 6.46
N VAL A 129 9.72 -1.99 5.44
CA VAL A 129 10.20 -0.79 4.74
C VAL A 129 9.22 -0.38 3.65
N HIS A 130 8.75 -1.33 2.86
CA HIS A 130 7.80 -1.05 1.79
C HIS A 130 6.46 -0.59 2.34
N SER A 131 5.92 -1.29 3.34
CA SER A 131 4.67 -0.90 4.00
C SER A 131 4.75 0.49 4.63
N LEU A 132 5.89 0.88 5.24
CA LEU A 132 6.09 2.23 5.77
C LEU A 132 6.05 3.28 4.66
N PHE A 133 6.76 3.02 3.57
CA PHE A 133 6.73 3.87 2.39
C PHE A 133 5.29 4.04 1.88
N GLU A 134 4.52 2.96 1.81
CA GLU A 134 3.14 3.01 1.36
C GLU A 134 2.23 3.78 2.31
N GLU A 135 2.40 3.65 3.62
CA GLU A 135 1.66 4.44 4.61
C GLU A 135 1.98 5.93 4.51
N LEU A 136 3.26 6.28 4.30
CA LEU A 136 3.65 7.66 4.09
C LEU A 136 3.01 8.21 2.82
N TYR A 137 3.05 7.45 1.74
CA TYR A 137 2.51 7.91 0.47
C TYR A 137 0.98 7.96 0.45
N TRP A 138 0.32 6.85 0.77
CA TRP A 138 -1.12 6.71 0.63
C TRP A 138 -1.90 7.32 1.79
N ARG A 139 -1.48 7.09 3.03
CA ARG A 139 -2.21 7.55 4.22
C ARG A 139 -1.80 8.97 4.59
N TRP A 140 -0.51 9.25 4.73
CA TRP A 140 -0.09 10.61 5.07
C TRP A 140 -0.26 11.59 3.89
N PHE A 141 0.23 11.28 2.69
CA PHE A 141 0.18 12.23 1.57
C PHE A 141 -1.15 12.23 0.80
N VAL A 142 -1.51 11.17 0.08
CA VAL A 142 -2.70 11.15 -0.81
C VAL A 142 -3.99 11.35 -0.02
N TYR A 143 -4.25 10.50 0.98
CA TYR A 143 -5.43 10.63 1.84
C TYR A 143 -5.43 11.94 2.63
N GLY A 144 -4.29 12.29 3.25
CA GLY A 144 -4.17 13.53 4.02
C GLY A 144 -4.39 14.79 3.17
N MET A 145 -4.06 14.77 1.88
CA MET A 145 -4.39 15.84 0.94
C MET A 145 -5.89 15.86 0.63
N LEU A 146 -6.49 14.72 0.27
CA LEU A 146 -7.94 14.62 0.00
C LEU A 146 -8.78 15.13 1.18
N ARG A 147 -8.33 14.91 2.42
CA ARG A 147 -9.03 15.37 3.63
C ARG A 147 -9.08 16.88 3.81
N HIS A 148 -8.30 17.67 3.07
CA HIS A 148 -8.47 19.13 3.04
C HIS A 148 -9.81 19.57 2.44
N ARG A 149 -10.45 18.73 1.62
CA ARG A 149 -11.65 19.10 0.84
C ARG A 149 -12.81 18.12 0.95
N PHE A 150 -12.51 16.87 1.23
CA PHE A 150 -13.50 15.80 1.27
C PHE A 150 -13.75 15.32 2.69
N SER A 151 -14.98 14.85 2.94
CA SER A 151 -15.31 14.13 4.17
C SER A 151 -14.45 12.87 4.32
N PHE A 152 -14.42 12.32 5.54
CA PHE A 152 -13.72 11.06 5.82
C PHE A 152 -14.07 9.97 4.79
N LEU A 153 -15.37 9.69 4.60
CA LEU A 153 -15.84 8.61 3.73
C LEU A 153 -15.38 8.80 2.28
N ALA A 154 -15.50 10.02 1.75
CA ALA A 154 -15.12 10.32 0.37
C ALA A 154 -13.60 10.24 0.18
N ALA A 155 -12.81 10.84 1.08
CA ALA A 155 -11.35 10.79 1.00
C ALA A 155 -10.80 9.36 1.19
N ALA A 156 -11.31 8.63 2.19
CA ALA A 156 -10.90 7.26 2.45
C ALA A 156 -11.30 6.34 1.28
N GLY A 157 -12.53 6.47 0.77
CA GLY A 157 -13.00 5.69 -0.39
C GLY A 157 -12.14 5.92 -1.63
N VAL A 158 -11.95 7.18 -2.04
CA VAL A 158 -11.19 7.52 -3.25
C VAL A 158 -9.72 7.10 -3.13
N SER A 159 -9.05 7.41 -2.02
CA SER A 159 -7.66 7.02 -1.81
C SER A 159 -7.48 5.50 -1.75
N SER A 160 -8.43 4.77 -1.17
CA SER A 160 -8.36 3.31 -1.06
C SER A 160 -8.62 2.61 -2.39
N VAL A 161 -9.50 3.15 -3.24
CA VAL A 161 -9.67 2.67 -4.61
C VAL A 161 -8.40 2.90 -5.43
N ALA A 162 -7.80 4.09 -5.32
CA ALA A 162 -6.53 4.38 -5.98
C ALA A 162 -5.39 3.45 -5.48
N PHE A 163 -5.30 3.23 -4.17
CA PHE A 163 -4.38 2.28 -3.55
C PHE A 163 -4.63 0.83 -4.04
N ALA A 164 -5.88 0.39 -4.10
CA ALA A 164 -6.21 -0.96 -4.57
C ALA A 164 -5.91 -1.15 -6.07
N SER A 165 -6.05 -0.10 -6.88
CA SER A 165 -5.94 -0.19 -8.35
C SER A 165 -4.66 -0.89 -8.81
N HIS A 166 -3.51 -0.56 -8.21
CA HIS A 166 -2.24 -1.17 -8.56
C HIS A 166 -2.10 -2.61 -8.04
N HIS A 167 -2.77 -2.93 -6.93
CA HIS A 167 -2.82 -4.29 -6.41
C HIS A 167 -3.59 -5.24 -7.32
N TYR A 168 -4.63 -4.78 -8.03
CA TYR A 168 -5.26 -5.63 -9.07
C TYR A 168 -4.25 -6.05 -10.15
N VAL A 169 -3.33 -5.16 -10.55
CA VAL A 169 -2.29 -5.47 -11.54
C VAL A 169 -1.25 -6.43 -10.98
N VAL A 170 -0.81 -6.21 -9.73
CA VAL A 170 0.14 -7.09 -9.03
C VAL A 170 -0.47 -8.48 -8.85
N LEU A 171 -1.68 -8.59 -8.30
CA LEU A 171 -2.36 -9.87 -8.08
C LEU A 171 -2.64 -10.62 -9.39
N GLY A 172 -2.87 -9.88 -10.49
CA GLY A 172 -3.02 -10.46 -11.83
C GLY A 172 -1.78 -11.23 -12.33
N GLN A 173 -0.63 -11.06 -11.68
CA GLN A 173 0.57 -11.86 -11.97
C GLN A 173 0.54 -13.24 -11.30
N PHE A 174 -0.29 -13.43 -10.28
CA PHE A 174 -0.26 -14.61 -9.40
C PHE A 174 -1.56 -15.42 -9.41
N LEU A 175 -2.69 -14.81 -9.77
CA LEU A 175 -4.02 -15.35 -9.51
C LEU A 175 -4.94 -15.29 -10.74
N SER A 176 -6.02 -16.08 -10.71
CA SER A 176 -7.09 -16.03 -11.71
C SER A 176 -7.89 -14.73 -11.62
N PRO A 177 -8.58 -14.28 -12.70
CA PRO A 177 -9.31 -13.01 -12.70
C PRO A 177 -10.33 -12.86 -11.55
N ALA A 178 -11.04 -13.93 -11.19
CA ALA A 178 -11.99 -13.91 -10.08
C ALA A 178 -11.31 -13.63 -8.73
N LEU A 179 -10.17 -14.27 -8.48
CA LEU A 179 -9.38 -14.06 -7.26
C LEU A 179 -8.65 -12.71 -7.26
N VAL A 180 -8.29 -12.18 -8.43
CA VAL A 180 -7.78 -10.82 -8.57
C VAL A 180 -8.84 -9.79 -8.15
N ILE A 181 -10.09 -9.97 -8.60
CA ILE A 181 -11.20 -9.09 -8.23
C ILE A 181 -11.42 -9.15 -6.71
N LEU A 182 -11.52 -10.36 -6.16
CA LEU A 182 -11.72 -10.56 -4.73
C LEU A 182 -10.56 -9.99 -3.90
N GLY A 183 -9.33 -10.37 -4.22
CA GLY A 183 -8.13 -9.96 -3.51
C GLY A 183 -7.89 -8.47 -3.58
N GLY A 184 -8.00 -7.85 -4.76
CA GLY A 184 -7.86 -6.39 -4.91
C GLY A 184 -8.94 -5.63 -4.14
N THR A 185 -10.16 -6.16 -4.07
CA THR A 185 -11.26 -5.57 -3.27
C THR A 185 -10.95 -5.66 -1.78
N ILE A 186 -10.44 -6.80 -1.30
CA ILE A 186 -10.00 -6.98 0.10
C ILE A 186 -8.87 -6.01 0.44
N VAL A 187 -7.89 -5.83 -0.45
CA VAL A 187 -6.82 -4.85 -0.27
C VAL A 187 -7.37 -3.42 -0.22
N GLY A 188 -8.36 -3.08 -1.04
CA GLY A 188 -9.06 -1.80 -0.95
C GLY A 188 -9.77 -1.59 0.37
N MET A 189 -10.46 -2.61 0.90
CA MET A 189 -11.07 -2.55 2.23
C MET A 189 -10.03 -2.38 3.34
N ALA A 190 -8.87 -3.05 3.23
CA ALA A 190 -7.75 -2.85 4.15
C ALA A 190 -7.22 -1.41 4.07
N GLY A 191 -7.06 -0.86 2.87
CA GLY A 191 -6.71 0.55 2.64
C GLY A 191 -7.67 1.51 3.34
N PHE A 192 -8.97 1.25 3.24
CA PHE A 192 -10.00 2.06 3.89
C PHE A 192 -9.92 1.95 5.42
N PHE A 193 -9.75 0.72 5.91
CA PHE A 193 -9.55 0.46 7.34
C PHE A 193 -8.31 1.15 7.89
N TRP A 194 -7.19 1.18 7.15
CA TRP A 194 -6.00 1.91 7.56
C TRP A 194 -6.20 3.43 7.54
N CYS A 195 -7.02 3.98 6.64
CA CYS A 195 -7.46 5.38 6.72
C CYS A 195 -8.26 5.66 8.00
N TYR A 196 -9.20 4.77 8.36
CA TYR A 196 -9.94 4.84 9.63
C TYR A 196 -8.99 4.79 10.84
N LEU A 197 -8.05 3.85 10.85
CA LEU A 197 -7.09 3.68 11.94
C LEU A 197 -6.19 4.91 12.05
N TYR A 198 -5.74 5.45 10.92
CA TYR A 198 -4.97 6.69 10.84
C TYR A 198 -5.72 7.89 11.46
N GLU A 199 -6.98 8.13 11.11
CA GLU A 199 -7.78 9.23 11.70
C GLU A 199 -8.10 8.98 13.17
N LYS A 200 -8.57 7.78 13.51
CA LYS A 200 -9.02 7.45 14.87
C LYS A 200 -7.87 7.51 15.88
N THR A 201 -6.66 7.20 15.44
CA THR A 201 -5.47 7.24 16.28
C THR A 201 -4.66 8.51 16.12
N ASN A 202 -4.91 9.27 15.05
CA ASN A 202 -4.14 10.44 14.65
C ASN A 202 -2.63 10.13 14.59
N SER A 203 -2.28 8.95 14.05
CA SER A 203 -0.94 8.37 14.09
C SER A 203 -0.70 7.41 12.91
N ILE A 204 0.28 7.72 12.07
CA ILE A 204 0.73 6.83 10.99
C ILE A 204 1.28 5.49 11.50
N VAL A 205 1.83 5.47 12.72
CA VAL A 205 2.41 4.25 13.30
C VAL A 205 1.34 3.18 13.53
N ALA A 206 0.08 3.56 13.80
CA ALA A 206 -0.96 2.57 14.06
C ALA A 206 -1.37 1.85 12.77
N SER A 207 -1.58 2.61 11.68
CA SER A 207 -1.85 2.02 10.36
C SER A 207 -0.66 1.21 9.86
N TRP A 208 0.55 1.74 9.98
CA TRP A 208 1.77 1.03 9.59
C TRP A 208 1.96 -0.28 10.33
N VAL A 209 1.86 -0.30 11.66
CA VAL A 209 2.01 -1.56 12.41
C VAL A 209 0.96 -2.58 11.99
N SER A 210 -0.30 -2.16 11.82
CA SER A 210 -1.35 -3.05 11.27
C SER A 210 -1.00 -3.60 9.89
N HIS A 211 -0.42 -2.75 9.03
CA HIS A 211 0.02 -3.12 7.68
C HIS A 211 1.19 -4.10 7.70
N ILE A 212 2.19 -3.94 8.59
CA ILE A 212 3.29 -4.90 8.78
C ILE A 212 2.74 -6.32 8.98
N PHE A 213 1.75 -6.47 9.84
CA PHE A 213 1.13 -7.77 10.12
C PHE A 213 0.40 -8.36 8.90
N ALA A 214 -0.29 -7.53 8.12
CA ALA A 214 -0.95 -7.95 6.90
C ALA A 214 0.06 -8.48 5.86
N ASP A 215 1.12 -7.71 5.59
CA ASP A 215 2.17 -8.10 4.66
C ASP A 215 2.90 -9.36 5.15
N ALA A 216 3.23 -9.42 6.44
CA ALA A 216 3.89 -10.59 7.01
C ALA A 216 3.04 -11.86 6.87
N ALA A 217 1.71 -11.76 7.06
CA ALA A 217 0.81 -12.88 6.85
C ALA A 217 0.76 -13.32 5.39
N VAL A 218 0.64 -12.38 4.44
CA VAL A 218 0.64 -12.70 3.00
C VAL A 218 1.96 -13.34 2.58
N MET A 219 3.10 -12.81 3.03
CA MET A 219 4.42 -13.37 2.75
C MET A 219 4.62 -14.74 3.41
N LEU A 220 4.07 -14.98 4.61
CA LEU A 220 4.09 -16.29 5.25
C LEU A 220 3.26 -17.32 4.47
N ILE A 221 2.07 -16.93 4.00
CA ILE A 221 1.22 -17.77 3.15
C ILE A 221 1.98 -18.09 1.85
N GLY A 222 2.60 -17.10 1.22
CA GLY A 222 3.42 -17.30 0.03
C GLY A 222 4.59 -18.25 0.27
N TYR A 223 5.30 -18.12 1.40
CA TYR A 223 6.37 -19.03 1.79
C TYR A 223 5.86 -20.47 1.91
N TRP A 224 4.77 -20.67 2.67
CA TRP A 224 4.14 -21.97 2.86
C TRP A 224 3.63 -22.60 1.55
N LEU A 225 3.17 -21.79 0.60
CA LEU A 225 2.75 -22.29 -0.70
C LEU A 225 3.92 -22.71 -1.57
N ILE A 226 5.13 -22.18 -1.39
CA ILE A 226 6.27 -22.39 -2.29
C ILE A 226 7.25 -23.45 -1.79
N PHE A 227 7.51 -23.47 -0.48
CA PHE A 227 8.50 -24.31 0.20
C PHE A 227 7.82 -25.39 1.04
#